data_AF-A0A848ZJ16-F1
#
_entry.id   AF-A0A848ZJ16-F1
#
_cell.length_a   1.000
_cell.length_b   1.000
_cell.length_c   1.000
_cell.angle_alpha   90.00
_cell.angle_beta   90.00
_cell.angle_gamma   90.00
#
_symmetry.space_group_name_H-M   'P 1'
#
loop_
_entity.id
_entity.type
_entity.pdbx_description
1 polymer ?
#
loop_
_entity_poly.entity_id
_entity_poly.type
_entity_poly.pdbx_seq_one_letter_code
_entity_poly.pdbx_strand_id
1 'polypeptide(L)'
;PKLAAEHGAIGCLIYSDPQDDGYVRGDVYPKGAFKNKTGVQRGSVMDMPTYPGDVLTPGYGATKDAKRLDRKAAPTITKIPVLPISYEDALPLLEALEGPVAPKAWKGGLPITYHIGPGPAKVHLKLEFDWQLKPAHNVIATLKGTDFPDQWVMRGNHHDAWVHGANDPISGMVALMEEARAVGELAKKGNRPKRTLVYCAWDAEEPGLIGSTEWVEDHKKELQQKVVAYINTDGNGRGFLGAGGSHSLQAMVGEVAGTVKDPQRGVSIKERRSAVNLVNGGKEDFSLYALGSGSDYTPFIQHAGIAALNIGFGGENAGGEYHTIYDTYPHYKRFKDPEFAYGVALANTAGRISLRLANADILPFEFKQWHSTVSTYLEEVMNTCGTMRKAVQKHNSMVDKNIFELAADPRKPFKKPVKKDEIPYLDFTPLQNAMASLKSSIATFSQMDIEKLSVSERNSINKKLMRAEHVLTSESGLPRRGWYKHQIYAPGFYTGYGVKTLPGVREAIEQKDWKEAQEQIMKLANTLKDFNIHIQELSAMF
;
A
#
# COMPACT_ATOMS: atom_id res chain seq x y z
N PRO A 1 -9.48 -15.32 4.12
CA PRO A 1 -8.98 -16.53 4.84
C PRO A 1 -8.79 -16.35 6.35
N LYS A 2 -8.06 -15.32 6.80
CA LYS A 2 -7.83 -15.03 8.23
C LYS A 2 -9.12 -14.97 9.04
N LEU A 3 -10.04 -14.08 8.67
CA LEU A 3 -11.34 -13.93 9.34
C LEU A 3 -12.14 -15.25 9.35
N ALA A 4 -12.09 -16.03 8.27
CA ALA A 4 -12.77 -17.32 8.21
C ALA A 4 -12.20 -18.30 9.26
N ALA A 5 -10.87 -18.38 9.40
CA ALA A 5 -10.23 -19.21 10.41
C ALA A 5 -10.57 -18.75 11.84
N GLU A 6 -10.53 -17.44 12.09
CA GLU A 6 -10.88 -16.85 13.39
C GLU A 6 -12.34 -17.12 13.80
N HIS A 7 -13.24 -17.29 12.83
CA HIS A 7 -14.65 -17.62 13.05
C HIS A 7 -14.95 -19.13 12.95
N GLY A 8 -13.92 -19.98 12.98
CA GLY A 8 -14.07 -21.43 13.09
C GLY A 8 -14.34 -22.18 11.78
N ALA A 9 -14.14 -21.54 10.62
CA ALA A 9 -14.13 -22.28 9.35
C ALA A 9 -12.97 -23.29 9.34
N ILE A 10 -13.18 -24.45 8.72
CA ILE A 10 -12.15 -25.50 8.59
C ILE A 10 -11.45 -25.53 7.23
N GLY A 11 -11.89 -24.65 6.32
CA GLY A 11 -11.36 -24.52 4.96
C GLY A 11 -12.01 -23.31 4.27
N CYS A 12 -11.36 -22.80 3.22
CA CYS A 12 -11.82 -21.62 2.50
C CYS A 12 -11.64 -21.81 0.99
N LEU A 13 -12.72 -21.64 0.24
CA LEU A 13 -12.66 -21.46 -1.21
C LEU A 13 -12.68 -19.97 -1.53
N ILE A 14 -11.88 -19.56 -2.51
CA ILE A 14 -11.88 -18.20 -3.07
C ILE A 14 -12.19 -18.32 -4.55
N TYR A 15 -13.05 -17.48 -5.08
CA TYR A 15 -13.27 -17.38 -6.53
C TYR A 15 -13.42 -15.91 -6.91
N SER A 16 -13.22 -15.61 -8.18
CA SER A 16 -13.39 -14.26 -8.72
C SER A 16 -14.76 -14.16 -9.37
N ASP A 17 -15.67 -13.42 -8.74
CA ASP A 17 -17.04 -13.32 -9.21
C ASP A 17 -17.13 -12.49 -10.52
N PRO A 18 -17.91 -12.91 -11.53
CA PRO A 18 -18.05 -12.17 -12.78
C PRO A 18 -18.52 -10.72 -12.64
N GLN A 19 -19.19 -10.36 -11.53
CA GLN A 19 -19.56 -8.99 -11.18
C GLN A 19 -18.34 -8.07 -11.04
N ASP A 20 -17.22 -8.60 -10.57
CA ASP A 20 -16.04 -7.81 -10.20
C ASP A 20 -15.06 -7.70 -11.36
N ASP A 21 -14.77 -8.81 -12.05
CA ASP A 21 -13.74 -8.86 -13.10
C ASP A 21 -14.03 -9.83 -14.27
N GLY A 22 -15.28 -10.30 -14.43
CA GLY A 22 -15.70 -11.19 -15.52
C GLY A 22 -16.70 -10.57 -16.49
N TYR A 23 -17.60 -11.39 -17.04
CA TYR A 23 -18.49 -10.99 -18.15
C TYR A 23 -19.48 -9.85 -17.85
N VAL A 24 -19.73 -9.53 -16.57
CA VAL A 24 -20.58 -8.38 -16.21
C VAL A 24 -19.85 -7.06 -16.47
N ARG A 25 -18.52 -7.08 -16.42
CA ARG A 25 -17.67 -5.91 -16.64
C ARG A 25 -17.35 -5.67 -18.12
N GLY A 26 -17.37 -6.73 -18.93
CA GLY A 26 -17.21 -6.65 -20.39
C GLY A 26 -16.85 -7.99 -21.03
N ASP A 27 -16.45 -7.96 -22.30
CA ASP A 27 -16.07 -9.17 -23.03
C ASP A 27 -14.90 -9.91 -22.34
N VAL A 28 -15.03 -11.23 -22.21
CA VAL A 28 -14.03 -12.09 -21.57
C VAL A 28 -12.93 -12.53 -22.54
N TYR A 29 -11.76 -12.87 -22.01
CA TYR A 29 -10.62 -13.35 -22.79
C TYR A 29 -10.93 -14.69 -23.49
N PRO A 30 -10.60 -14.86 -24.79
CA PRO A 30 -9.71 -14.02 -25.60
C PRO A 30 -10.40 -12.90 -26.39
N LYS A 31 -11.74 -12.78 -26.35
CA LYS A 31 -12.45 -11.73 -27.10
C LYS A 31 -12.18 -10.35 -26.52
N GLY A 32 -12.28 -10.21 -25.20
CA GLY A 32 -11.96 -8.99 -24.45
C GLY A 32 -10.96 -9.21 -23.31
N ALA A 33 -10.88 -8.23 -22.41
CA ALA A 33 -9.86 -8.17 -21.36
C ALA A 33 -10.25 -8.89 -20.07
N PHE A 34 -11.54 -9.19 -19.88
CA PHE A 34 -12.06 -9.68 -18.60
C PHE A 34 -11.85 -11.17 -18.39
N LYS A 35 -11.89 -11.58 -17.13
CA LYS A 35 -11.64 -12.96 -16.69
C LYS A 35 -12.66 -13.88 -17.36
N ASN A 36 -12.17 -14.95 -17.98
CA ASN A 36 -13.05 -15.97 -18.53
C ASN A 36 -13.39 -17.02 -17.47
N LYS A 37 -14.31 -17.93 -17.82
CA LYS A 37 -14.93 -18.87 -16.88
C LYS A 37 -13.97 -19.82 -16.18
N THR A 38 -12.83 -20.08 -16.81
CA THR A 38 -11.77 -20.96 -16.28
C THR A 38 -10.65 -20.21 -15.57
N GLY A 39 -10.71 -18.87 -15.52
CA GLY A 39 -9.68 -18.04 -14.90
C GLY A 39 -9.64 -18.24 -13.39
N VAL A 40 -8.46 -18.63 -12.87
CA VAL A 40 -8.20 -18.77 -11.44
C VAL A 40 -7.12 -17.78 -11.03
N GLN A 41 -7.46 -16.93 -10.07
CA GLN A 41 -6.54 -15.95 -9.47
C GLN A 41 -5.69 -16.63 -8.39
N ARG A 42 -4.37 -16.64 -8.58
CA ARG A 42 -3.40 -17.03 -7.55
C ARG A 42 -3.15 -15.89 -6.58
N GLY A 43 -2.45 -16.16 -5.48
CA GLY A 43 -2.07 -15.15 -4.51
C GLY A 43 -1.69 -15.77 -3.19
N SER A 44 -0.76 -15.11 -2.49
CA SER A 44 -0.42 -15.50 -1.13
C SER A 44 -1.58 -15.24 -0.18
N VAL A 45 -1.82 -16.20 0.72
CA VAL A 45 -2.79 -16.08 1.81
C VAL A 45 -2.11 -15.88 3.16
N MET A 46 -0.79 -15.65 3.14
CA MET A 46 0.01 -15.28 4.31
C MET A 46 -0.63 -14.08 5.04
N ASP A 47 -0.61 -14.11 6.37
CA ASP A 47 -1.07 -12.99 7.21
C ASP A 47 -0.04 -11.84 7.21
N MET A 48 0.21 -11.27 6.03
CA MET A 48 1.09 -10.12 5.84
C MET A 48 0.78 -8.94 6.78
N PRO A 49 -0.48 -8.61 7.14
CA PRO A 49 -0.75 -7.55 8.10
C PRO A 49 -0.10 -7.72 9.48
N THR A 50 0.33 -8.94 9.84
CA THR A 50 1.16 -9.19 11.04
C THR A 50 2.63 -8.88 10.76
N TYR A 51 3.20 -9.43 9.68
CA TYR A 51 4.47 -9.02 9.05
C TYR A 51 4.61 -9.67 7.65
N PRO A 52 5.30 -9.03 6.67
CA PRO A 52 5.72 -9.64 5.41
C PRO A 52 7.08 -10.35 5.56
N GLY A 53 7.64 -10.91 4.48
CA GLY A 53 8.94 -11.59 4.49
C GLY A 53 8.84 -13.12 4.56
N ASP A 54 10.00 -13.78 4.70
CA ASP A 54 10.05 -15.23 4.96
C ASP A 54 9.34 -15.52 6.29
N VAL A 55 8.32 -16.38 6.21
CA VAL A 55 7.51 -16.79 7.36
C VAL A 55 8.33 -17.44 8.48
N LEU A 56 9.56 -17.91 8.18
CA LEU A 56 10.43 -18.60 9.12
C LEU A 56 11.54 -17.74 9.72
N THR A 57 11.79 -16.52 9.24
CA THR A 57 12.85 -15.62 9.74
C THR A 57 12.32 -14.23 10.12
N PRO A 58 11.27 -14.11 10.94
CA PRO A 58 10.66 -12.81 11.21
C PRO A 58 11.64 -11.84 11.89
N GLY A 59 11.96 -10.74 11.22
CA GLY A 59 12.76 -9.65 11.75
C GLY A 59 14.26 -9.73 11.48
N TYR A 60 14.73 -10.67 10.65
CA TYR A 60 16.12 -10.79 10.22
C TYR A 60 16.23 -11.54 8.88
N GLY A 61 17.19 -11.15 8.05
CA GLY A 61 17.36 -11.71 6.72
C GLY A 61 17.56 -13.24 6.68
N ALA A 62 16.85 -13.90 5.77
CA ALA A 62 16.87 -15.34 5.48
C ALA A 62 18.15 -15.81 4.77
N THR A 63 19.31 -15.49 5.35
CA THR A 63 20.62 -15.94 4.87
C THR A 63 20.76 -17.47 4.94
N LYS A 64 21.82 -18.01 4.32
CA LYS A 64 22.13 -19.44 4.33
C LYS A 64 22.20 -20.02 5.75
N ASP A 65 22.76 -19.25 6.69
CA ASP A 65 23.00 -19.68 8.07
C ASP A 65 21.97 -19.10 9.05
N ALA A 66 20.93 -18.42 8.55
CA ALA A 66 19.84 -17.89 9.37
C ALA A 66 19.15 -19.02 10.15
N LYS A 67 18.96 -18.80 11.46
CA LYS A 67 18.09 -19.65 12.26
C LYS A 67 16.68 -19.54 11.71
N ARG A 68 15.90 -20.62 11.73
CA ARG A 68 14.55 -20.65 11.19
C ARG A 68 13.59 -21.21 12.22
N LEU A 69 12.39 -20.63 12.28
CA LEU A 69 11.29 -21.20 13.05
C LEU A 69 10.91 -22.57 12.49
N ASP A 70 10.37 -23.44 13.36
CA ASP A 70 9.56 -24.56 12.87
C ASP A 70 8.32 -24.00 12.16
N ARG A 71 7.97 -24.56 11.00
CA ARG A 71 6.79 -24.15 10.21
C ARG A 71 5.51 -24.08 11.06
N LYS A 72 5.31 -25.02 11.99
CA LYS A 72 4.13 -25.05 12.86
C LYS A 72 4.07 -23.84 13.81
N ALA A 73 5.22 -23.27 14.15
CA ALA A 73 5.35 -22.11 15.00
C ALA A 73 5.26 -20.78 14.24
N ALA A 74 5.32 -20.79 12.90
CA ALA A 74 5.22 -19.57 12.10
C ALA A 74 3.83 -18.93 12.23
N PRO A 75 3.72 -17.70 12.80
CA PRO A 75 2.45 -17.07 13.08
C PRO A 75 1.70 -16.64 11.81
N THR A 76 2.41 -16.29 10.74
CA THR A 76 1.83 -15.74 9.50
C THR A 76 1.31 -16.80 8.53
N ILE A 77 1.61 -18.08 8.74
CA ILE A 77 1.04 -19.18 7.95
C ILE A 77 -0.44 -19.35 8.30
N THR A 78 -1.30 -19.30 7.28
CA THR A 78 -2.75 -19.51 7.40
C THR A 78 -3.06 -20.84 8.07
N LYS A 79 -3.98 -20.83 9.03
CA LYS A 79 -4.29 -22.01 9.87
C LYS A 79 -5.30 -22.97 9.26
N ILE A 80 -5.90 -22.61 8.12
CA ILE A 80 -6.88 -23.42 7.40
C ILE A 80 -6.46 -23.60 5.94
N PRO A 81 -6.81 -24.73 5.30
CA PRO A 81 -6.66 -24.91 3.86
C PRO A 81 -7.39 -23.82 3.08
N VAL A 82 -6.73 -23.25 2.07
CA VAL A 82 -7.32 -22.26 1.16
C VAL A 82 -7.06 -22.70 -0.27
N LEU A 83 -8.09 -22.66 -1.12
CA LEU A 83 -7.98 -23.00 -2.54
C LEU A 83 -8.71 -21.94 -3.39
N PRO A 84 -8.01 -21.25 -4.32
CA PRO A 84 -8.68 -20.48 -5.34
C PRO A 84 -9.26 -21.41 -6.42
N ILE A 85 -10.47 -21.10 -6.89
CA ILE A 85 -11.16 -21.82 -7.97
C ILE A 85 -11.70 -20.83 -9.01
N SER A 86 -12.06 -21.36 -10.18
CA SER A 86 -12.67 -20.55 -11.23
C SER A 86 -14.13 -20.23 -10.90
N TYR A 87 -14.72 -19.23 -11.55
CA TYR A 87 -16.15 -18.98 -11.36
C TYR A 87 -17.04 -20.02 -12.06
N GLU A 88 -16.51 -20.77 -13.03
CA GLU A 88 -17.16 -21.98 -13.56
C GLU A 88 -17.30 -23.06 -12.49
N ASP A 89 -16.24 -23.29 -11.71
CA ASP A 89 -16.25 -24.29 -10.63
C ASP A 89 -17.03 -23.81 -9.39
N ALA A 90 -17.06 -22.49 -9.14
CA ALA A 90 -17.81 -21.91 -8.04
C ALA A 90 -19.33 -22.00 -8.26
N LEU A 91 -19.79 -21.91 -9.51
CA LEU A 91 -21.21 -21.90 -9.86
C LEU A 91 -21.99 -23.10 -9.30
N PRO A 92 -21.65 -24.37 -9.59
CA PRO A 92 -22.42 -25.52 -9.06
C PRO A 92 -22.37 -25.61 -7.53
N LEU A 93 -21.31 -25.10 -6.90
CA LEU A 93 -21.21 -25.06 -5.43
C LEU A 93 -22.20 -24.05 -4.84
N LEU A 94 -22.30 -22.86 -5.45
CA LEU A 94 -23.21 -21.81 -5.02
C LEU A 94 -24.67 -22.09 -5.38
N GLU A 95 -24.94 -22.77 -6.50
CA GLU A 95 -26.27 -23.26 -6.87
C GLU A 95 -26.83 -24.27 -5.86
N ALA A 96 -25.94 -25.09 -5.30
CA ALA A 96 -26.31 -26.08 -4.30
C ALA A 96 -26.38 -25.52 -2.87
N LEU A 97 -26.17 -24.21 -2.66
CA LEU A 97 -26.43 -23.54 -1.39
C LEU A 97 -27.91 -23.21 -1.23
N GLU A 98 -28.46 -23.58 -0.08
CA GLU A 98 -29.79 -23.21 0.40
C GLU A 98 -29.66 -22.19 1.57
N GLY A 99 -30.71 -22.04 2.37
CA GLY A 99 -30.77 -21.09 3.46
C GLY A 99 -31.21 -19.70 3.00
N PRO A 100 -30.96 -18.65 3.81
CA PRO A 100 -31.42 -17.31 3.50
C PRO A 100 -30.83 -16.78 2.19
N VAL A 101 -31.67 -16.11 1.40
CA VAL A 101 -31.20 -15.35 0.22
C VAL A 101 -30.23 -14.27 0.68
N ALA A 102 -29.09 -14.20 0.01
CA ALA A 102 -28.07 -13.21 0.29
C ALA A 102 -28.62 -11.78 0.09
N PRO A 103 -28.24 -10.82 0.96
CA PRO A 103 -28.56 -9.41 0.76
C PRO A 103 -28.07 -8.91 -0.60
N LYS A 104 -28.74 -7.89 -1.16
CA LYS A 104 -28.40 -7.33 -2.48
C LYS A 104 -26.91 -6.99 -2.62
N ALA A 105 -26.30 -6.45 -1.57
CA ALA A 105 -24.88 -6.05 -1.57
C ALA A 105 -23.89 -7.24 -1.60
N TRP A 106 -24.36 -8.47 -1.39
CA TRP A 106 -23.54 -9.69 -1.41
C TRP A 106 -23.76 -10.53 -2.66
N LYS A 107 -24.70 -10.12 -3.53
CA LYS A 107 -24.95 -10.81 -4.80
C LYS A 107 -23.86 -10.44 -5.81
N GLY A 108 -23.41 -11.45 -6.54
CA GLY A 108 -22.51 -11.28 -7.67
C GLY A 108 -23.22 -11.40 -9.02
N GLY A 109 -22.45 -11.75 -10.03
CA GLY A 109 -22.80 -11.74 -11.44
C GLY A 109 -23.19 -13.10 -11.99
N LEU A 110 -23.03 -14.19 -11.21
CA LEU A 110 -23.47 -15.52 -11.61
C LEU A 110 -24.99 -15.57 -11.79
N PRO A 111 -25.50 -16.38 -12.73
CA PRO A 111 -26.92 -16.38 -13.11
C PRO A 111 -27.79 -17.17 -12.12
N ILE A 112 -27.63 -16.92 -10.82
CA ILE A 112 -28.25 -17.68 -9.73
C ILE A 112 -28.83 -16.74 -8.69
N THR A 113 -29.73 -17.26 -7.86
CA THR A 113 -30.02 -16.60 -6.58
C THR A 113 -28.94 -16.99 -5.59
N TYR A 114 -28.17 -16.02 -5.11
CA TYR A 114 -27.16 -16.27 -4.08
C TYR A 114 -27.85 -16.55 -2.75
N HIS A 115 -27.47 -17.66 -2.11
CA HIS A 115 -27.87 -18.03 -0.76
C HIS A 115 -26.65 -18.04 0.17
N ILE A 116 -26.87 -17.83 1.48
CA ILE A 116 -25.79 -17.78 2.48
C ILE A 116 -25.41 -19.19 2.99
N GLY A 117 -26.30 -20.18 2.83
CA GLY A 117 -26.18 -21.47 3.50
C GLY A 117 -26.88 -21.49 4.87
N PRO A 118 -26.71 -22.59 5.63
CA PRO A 118 -25.87 -23.75 5.30
C PRO A 118 -26.57 -24.76 4.37
N GLY A 119 -25.75 -25.56 3.67
CA GLY A 119 -26.16 -26.84 3.05
C GLY A 119 -27.12 -26.71 1.86
N PRO A 120 -27.59 -27.85 1.30
CA PRO A 120 -27.18 -29.22 1.65
C PRO A 120 -25.80 -29.59 1.08
N ALA A 121 -25.21 -28.76 0.22
CA ALA A 121 -23.90 -29.01 -0.38
C ALA A 121 -22.82 -29.30 0.67
N LYS A 122 -22.11 -30.42 0.48
CA LYS A 122 -20.89 -30.75 1.22
C LYS A 122 -19.71 -30.70 0.26
N VAL A 123 -18.70 -29.94 0.63
CA VAL A 123 -17.45 -29.80 -0.14
C VAL A 123 -16.34 -30.53 0.59
N HIS A 124 -15.61 -31.37 -0.13
CA HIS A 124 -14.40 -32.02 0.36
C HIS A 124 -13.18 -31.39 -0.33
N LEU A 125 -12.32 -30.73 0.45
CA LEU A 125 -11.07 -30.15 -0.04
C LEU A 125 -9.94 -31.15 0.17
N LYS A 126 -9.28 -31.56 -0.92
CA LYS A 126 -8.06 -32.37 -0.90
C LYS A 126 -6.92 -31.54 -1.50
N LEU A 127 -5.97 -31.14 -0.65
CA LEU A 127 -4.85 -30.28 -1.02
C LEU A 127 -3.52 -30.93 -0.62
N GLU A 128 -2.50 -30.71 -1.42
CA GLU A 128 -1.12 -31.06 -1.14
C GLU A 128 -0.26 -29.82 -1.41
N PHE A 129 0.58 -29.46 -0.45
CA PHE A 129 1.38 -28.25 -0.50
C PHE A 129 2.86 -28.61 -0.41
N ASP A 130 3.67 -28.04 -1.30
CA ASP A 130 5.12 -28.10 -1.21
C ASP A 130 5.62 -26.99 -0.27
N TRP A 131 6.42 -27.38 0.73
CA TRP A 131 6.99 -26.49 1.74
C TRP A 131 8.52 -26.48 1.70
N GLN A 132 9.11 -26.84 0.57
CA GLN A 132 10.55 -26.77 0.37
C GLN A 132 11.07 -25.33 0.50
N LEU A 133 12.25 -25.19 1.12
CA LEU A 133 13.02 -23.97 1.05
C LEU A 133 13.59 -23.82 -0.37
N LYS A 134 13.45 -22.61 -0.94
CA LYS A 134 14.00 -22.24 -2.25
C LYS A 134 14.81 -20.96 -2.11
N PRO A 135 15.93 -20.82 -2.82
CA PRO A 135 16.61 -19.54 -2.93
C PRO A 135 15.76 -18.56 -3.73
N ALA A 136 15.71 -17.31 -3.27
CA ALA A 136 15.22 -16.16 -4.03
C ALA A 136 16.42 -15.26 -4.38
N HIS A 137 16.40 -14.66 -5.56
CA HIS A 137 17.52 -13.93 -6.15
C HIS A 137 17.13 -12.49 -6.48
N ASN A 138 17.40 -11.58 -5.54
CA ASN A 138 17.37 -10.15 -5.82
C ASN A 138 18.54 -9.75 -6.72
N VAL A 139 18.30 -8.83 -7.67
CA VAL A 139 19.37 -8.22 -8.48
C VAL A 139 19.55 -6.77 -8.05
N ILE A 140 20.73 -6.44 -7.54
CA ILE A 140 21.08 -5.09 -7.07
C ILE A 140 22.16 -4.50 -8.00
N ALA A 141 21.81 -3.48 -8.77
CA ALA A 141 22.70 -2.80 -9.69
C ALA A 141 22.97 -1.35 -9.23
N THR A 142 24.24 -0.97 -9.14
CA THR A 142 24.65 0.32 -8.56
C THR A 142 25.40 1.19 -9.56
N LEU A 143 24.92 2.40 -9.79
CA LEU A 143 25.64 3.48 -10.45
C LEU A 143 26.15 4.46 -9.39
N LYS A 144 27.44 4.31 -9.01
CA LYS A 144 28.08 5.14 -7.99
C LYS A 144 28.05 6.62 -8.37
N GLY A 145 27.56 7.47 -7.47
CA GLY A 145 27.50 8.92 -7.63
C GLY A 145 28.87 9.61 -7.52
N THR A 146 28.96 10.85 -7.98
CA THR A 146 30.22 11.62 -7.98
C THR A 146 30.51 12.28 -6.64
N ASP A 147 29.55 13.03 -6.09
CA ASP A 147 29.78 13.95 -4.97
C ASP A 147 29.32 13.33 -3.64
N PHE A 148 28.27 12.51 -3.70
CA PHE A 148 27.60 11.90 -2.55
C PHE A 148 27.43 10.38 -2.75
N PRO A 149 28.53 9.61 -2.88
CA PRO A 149 28.45 8.18 -3.18
C PRO A 149 27.73 7.35 -2.09
N ASP A 150 27.70 7.85 -0.85
CA ASP A 150 27.02 7.21 0.29
C ASP A 150 25.57 7.66 0.48
N GLN A 151 25.01 8.46 -0.44
CA GLN A 151 23.59 8.79 -0.48
C GLN A 151 22.96 8.05 -1.67
N TRP A 152 21.97 7.21 -1.39
CA TRP A 152 21.40 6.26 -2.36
C TRP A 152 19.97 6.66 -2.70
N VAL A 153 19.70 6.88 -3.98
CA VAL A 153 18.34 6.94 -4.50
C VAL A 153 18.04 5.56 -5.07
N MET A 154 17.10 4.86 -4.44
CA MET A 154 16.78 3.49 -4.79
C MET A 154 15.55 3.42 -5.70
N ARG A 155 15.64 2.58 -6.74
CA ARG A 155 14.57 2.36 -7.70
C ARG A 155 14.31 0.86 -7.82
N GLY A 156 13.12 0.40 -7.44
CA GLY A 156 12.80 -1.03 -7.35
C GLY A 156 11.49 -1.43 -8.03
N ASN A 157 11.44 -2.71 -8.41
CA ASN A 157 10.29 -3.43 -8.94
C ASN A 157 10.53 -4.93 -8.70
N HIS A 158 9.49 -5.71 -8.43
CA HIS A 158 9.65 -7.16 -8.41
C HIS A 158 9.73 -7.75 -9.82
N HIS A 159 10.32 -8.93 -9.96
CA HIS A 159 10.47 -9.60 -11.26
C HIS A 159 9.89 -11.01 -11.28
N ASP A 160 9.56 -11.58 -10.12
CA ASP A 160 8.81 -12.83 -10.04
C ASP A 160 7.35 -12.63 -10.40
N ALA A 161 6.70 -13.69 -10.87
CA ALA A 161 5.27 -13.66 -11.20
C ALA A 161 4.65 -15.02 -10.88
N TRP A 162 3.34 -15.04 -10.61
CA TRP A 162 2.63 -16.31 -10.45
C TRP A 162 2.67 -17.23 -11.67
N VAL A 163 2.68 -16.68 -12.89
CA VAL A 163 2.73 -17.44 -14.15
C VAL A 163 3.61 -16.74 -15.19
N HIS A 164 3.05 -15.87 -16.04
CA HIS A 164 3.81 -15.14 -17.05
C HIS A 164 4.04 -13.67 -16.66
N GLY A 165 3.06 -13.06 -15.97
CA GLY A 165 3.21 -11.75 -15.33
C GLY A 165 3.42 -10.57 -16.27
N ALA A 166 2.79 -10.58 -17.46
CA ALA A 166 3.04 -9.54 -18.45
C ALA A 166 2.65 -8.14 -17.95
N ASN A 167 1.52 -8.03 -17.24
CA ASN A 167 1.16 -6.84 -16.49
C ASN A 167 1.88 -6.81 -15.15
N ASP A 168 1.67 -7.83 -14.32
CA ASP A 168 2.22 -7.91 -12.95
C ASP A 168 3.34 -8.95 -12.86
N PRO A 169 4.62 -8.56 -12.71
CA PRO A 169 5.15 -7.19 -12.61
C PRO A 169 5.83 -6.67 -13.88
N ILE A 170 5.99 -7.50 -14.91
CA ILE A 170 7.00 -7.29 -15.96
C ILE A 170 6.82 -5.95 -16.69
N SER A 171 5.59 -5.44 -16.77
CA SER A 171 5.34 -4.12 -17.36
C SER A 171 6.02 -2.96 -16.64
N GLY A 172 6.14 -3.00 -15.29
CA GLY A 172 6.94 -2.02 -14.56
C GLY A 172 8.43 -2.33 -14.60
N MET A 173 8.82 -3.61 -14.66
CA MET A 173 10.22 -4.02 -14.74
C MET A 173 10.85 -3.51 -16.03
N VAL A 174 10.14 -3.62 -17.15
CA VAL A 174 10.57 -3.11 -18.46
C VAL A 174 10.77 -1.59 -18.40
N ALA A 175 9.87 -0.84 -17.76
CA ALA A 175 10.01 0.60 -17.60
C ALA A 175 11.23 0.98 -16.73
N LEU A 176 11.48 0.23 -15.65
CA LEU A 176 12.66 0.40 -14.80
C LEU A 176 13.95 0.11 -15.58
N MET A 177 14.00 -0.96 -16.37
CA MET A 177 15.16 -1.32 -17.19
C MET A 177 15.46 -0.26 -18.25
N GLU A 178 14.44 0.27 -18.91
CA GLU A 178 14.60 1.33 -19.92
C GLU A 178 15.07 2.65 -19.28
N GLU A 179 14.55 3.00 -18.11
CA GLU A 179 15.06 4.11 -17.30
C GLU A 179 16.56 3.91 -16.98
N ALA A 180 16.93 2.75 -16.44
CA ALA A 180 18.30 2.42 -16.07
C ALA A 180 19.25 2.48 -17.29
N ARG A 181 18.79 1.99 -18.45
CA ARG A 181 19.54 2.07 -19.71
C ARG A 181 19.78 3.53 -20.11
N ALA A 182 18.74 4.36 -20.11
CA ALA A 182 18.84 5.78 -20.46
C ALA A 182 19.78 6.55 -19.53
N VAL A 183 19.67 6.34 -18.22
CA VAL A 183 20.57 6.94 -17.22
C VAL A 183 22.00 6.44 -17.38
N GLY A 184 22.19 5.15 -17.66
CA GLY A 184 23.51 4.58 -17.96
C GLY A 184 24.17 5.25 -19.17
N GLU A 185 23.43 5.50 -20.23
CA GLU A 185 23.94 6.23 -21.41
C GLU A 185 24.26 7.70 -21.10
N LEU A 186 23.46 8.39 -20.27
CA LEU A 186 23.79 9.73 -19.80
C LEU A 186 25.11 9.75 -19.01
N ALA A 187 25.30 8.77 -18.12
CA ALA A 187 26.52 8.64 -17.34
C ALA A 187 27.76 8.37 -18.20
N LYS A 188 27.64 7.52 -19.25
CA LYS A 188 28.72 7.29 -20.24
C LYS A 188 29.11 8.56 -20.99
N LYS A 189 28.16 9.48 -21.21
CA LYS A 189 28.38 10.80 -21.83
C LYS A 189 28.90 11.86 -20.85
N GLY A 190 29.26 11.47 -19.62
CA GLY A 190 29.80 12.38 -18.60
C GLY A 190 28.75 12.98 -17.65
N ASN A 191 27.46 12.71 -17.83
CA ASN A 191 26.38 13.22 -16.98
C ASN A 191 26.04 12.22 -15.86
N ARG A 192 27.04 11.90 -15.04
CA ARG A 192 26.85 10.99 -13.90
C ARG A 192 26.18 11.74 -12.73
N PRO A 193 25.21 11.13 -12.02
CA PRO A 193 24.52 11.81 -10.92
C PRO A 193 25.42 12.08 -9.71
N LYS A 194 25.08 13.10 -8.92
CA LYS A 194 25.80 13.44 -7.68
C LYS A 194 25.68 12.34 -6.62
N ARG A 195 24.47 11.80 -6.43
CA ARG A 195 24.18 10.67 -5.54
C ARG A 195 24.22 9.34 -6.28
N THR A 196 24.43 8.26 -5.54
CA THR A 196 24.39 6.91 -6.09
C THR A 196 22.96 6.52 -6.44
N LEU A 197 22.77 5.96 -7.63
CA LEU A 197 21.52 5.29 -8.02
C LEU A 197 21.66 3.78 -7.81
N VAL A 198 20.67 3.18 -7.18
CA VAL A 198 20.60 1.73 -6.95
C VAL A 198 19.31 1.18 -7.54
N TYR A 199 19.44 0.38 -8.60
CA TYR A 199 18.33 -0.31 -9.24
C TYR A 199 18.18 -1.72 -8.64
N CYS A 200 16.96 -2.09 -8.29
CA CYS A 200 16.65 -3.34 -7.62
C CYS A 200 15.58 -4.10 -8.39
N ALA A 201 15.84 -5.38 -8.68
CA ALA A 201 14.83 -6.34 -9.10
C ALA A 201 14.59 -7.29 -7.93
N TRP A 202 13.41 -7.22 -7.31
CA TRP A 202 13.05 -8.04 -6.14
C TRP A 202 12.48 -9.39 -6.59
N ASP A 203 12.90 -10.47 -5.94
CA ASP A 203 12.34 -11.80 -6.16
C ASP A 203 11.42 -12.20 -5.00
N ALA A 204 10.57 -13.18 -5.22
CA ALA A 204 9.59 -13.66 -4.26
C ALA A 204 8.74 -12.54 -3.62
N GLU A 205 8.32 -11.54 -4.38
CA GLU A 205 7.30 -10.57 -3.95
C GLU A 205 5.95 -11.27 -3.79
N GLU A 206 5.57 -12.06 -4.77
CA GLU A 206 4.23 -12.65 -4.87
C GLU A 206 3.86 -13.58 -3.70
N PRO A 207 4.81 -14.36 -3.13
CA PRO A 207 4.56 -15.15 -1.93
C PRO A 207 4.43 -14.33 -0.64
N GLY A 208 4.91 -13.08 -0.58
CA GLY A 208 4.83 -12.27 0.65
C GLY A 208 5.88 -11.17 0.82
N LEU A 209 6.28 -10.48 -0.26
CA LEU A 209 7.30 -9.43 -0.28
C LEU A 209 8.68 -9.92 0.20
N ILE A 210 9.00 -11.20 -0.02
CA ILE A 210 10.13 -11.88 0.62
C ILE A 210 11.44 -11.21 0.23
N GLY A 211 11.75 -11.08 -1.06
CA GLY A 211 13.05 -10.56 -1.49
C GLY A 211 13.35 -9.16 -0.95
N SER A 212 12.42 -8.22 -1.07
CA SER A 212 12.62 -6.86 -0.56
C SER A 212 12.66 -6.81 0.97
N THR A 213 11.84 -7.61 1.65
CA THR A 213 11.79 -7.64 3.11
C THR A 213 13.08 -8.19 3.70
N GLU A 214 13.54 -9.36 3.24
CA GLU A 214 14.77 -9.99 3.73
C GLU A 214 15.99 -9.08 3.47
N TRP A 215 16.01 -8.39 2.33
CA TRP A 215 17.09 -7.45 2.02
C TRP A 215 17.10 -6.26 2.97
N VAL A 216 15.93 -5.66 3.24
CA VAL A 216 15.80 -4.55 4.20
C VAL A 216 16.14 -5.00 5.61
N GLU A 217 15.73 -6.18 6.05
CA GLU A 217 16.04 -6.69 7.39
C GLU A 217 17.53 -6.93 7.59
N ASP A 218 18.21 -7.53 6.60
CA ASP A 218 19.65 -7.80 6.64
C ASP A 218 20.50 -6.51 6.59
N HIS A 219 20.05 -5.50 5.83
CA HIS A 219 20.82 -4.27 5.60
C HIS A 219 20.28 -3.04 6.35
N LYS A 220 19.30 -3.21 7.24
CA LYS A 220 18.49 -2.11 7.82
C LYS A 220 19.30 -0.89 8.25
N LYS A 221 20.38 -1.11 9.00
CA LYS A 221 21.23 -0.04 9.54
C LYS A 221 21.94 0.75 8.43
N GLU A 222 22.44 0.07 7.41
CA GLU A 222 23.07 0.72 6.25
C GLU A 222 22.02 1.53 5.47
N LEU A 223 20.84 0.95 5.24
CA LEU A 223 19.79 1.60 4.49
C LEU A 223 19.27 2.86 5.16
N GLN A 224 19.05 2.82 6.47
CA GLN A 224 18.65 3.99 7.26
C GLN A 224 19.72 5.10 7.26
N GLN A 225 20.98 4.78 6.96
CA GLN A 225 22.05 5.76 6.88
C GLN A 225 22.22 6.32 5.46
N LYS A 226 22.06 5.47 4.43
CA LYS A 226 22.43 5.81 3.06
C LYS A 226 21.24 6.16 2.17
N VAL A 227 20.07 5.57 2.37
CA VAL A 227 18.95 5.73 1.43
C VAL A 227 18.28 7.07 1.63
N VAL A 228 18.21 7.84 0.54
CA VAL A 228 17.48 9.10 0.45
C VAL A 228 15.98 8.83 0.34
N ALA A 229 15.60 8.00 -0.63
CA ALA A 229 14.24 7.56 -0.84
C ALA A 229 14.23 6.26 -1.67
N TYR A 230 13.16 5.48 -1.52
CA TYR A 230 12.87 4.29 -2.32
C TYR A 230 11.70 4.56 -3.28
N ILE A 231 11.89 4.27 -4.56
CA ILE A 231 10.88 4.50 -5.61
C ILE A 231 10.44 3.15 -6.16
N ASN A 232 9.22 2.76 -5.82
CA ASN A 232 8.60 1.52 -6.27
C ASN A 232 7.80 1.72 -7.55
N THR A 233 7.86 0.72 -8.40
CA THR A 233 6.80 0.39 -9.37
C THR A 233 6.45 -1.06 -9.19
N ASP A 234 5.29 -1.44 -9.69
CA ASP A 234 4.81 -2.81 -9.75
C ASP A 234 4.36 -3.07 -11.20
N GLY A 235 3.10 -3.38 -11.46
CA GLY A 235 2.50 -3.28 -12.79
C GLY A 235 2.32 -1.84 -13.31
N ASN A 236 2.07 -1.72 -14.62
CA ASN A 236 1.84 -0.47 -15.33
C ASN A 236 0.88 -0.67 -16.50
N GLY A 237 0.02 0.30 -16.79
CA GLY A 237 -0.84 0.28 -17.97
C GLY A 237 -1.41 1.63 -18.36
N ARG A 238 -2.36 1.62 -19.30
CA ARG A 238 -2.92 2.83 -19.90
C ARG A 238 -3.80 3.63 -18.93
N GLY A 239 -3.59 4.95 -18.91
CA GLY A 239 -4.53 5.91 -18.32
C GLY A 239 -3.84 7.02 -17.53
N PHE A 240 -4.17 7.11 -16.24
CA PHE A 240 -3.81 8.22 -15.36
C PHE A 240 -2.67 7.84 -14.42
N LEU A 241 -1.76 8.78 -14.10
CA LEU A 241 -0.69 8.57 -13.12
C LEU A 241 -1.27 8.32 -11.73
N GLY A 242 -1.15 7.13 -11.18
CA GLY A 242 -1.32 6.87 -9.74
C GLY A 242 0.02 7.07 -9.04
N ALA A 243 0.02 7.83 -7.95
CA ALA A 243 1.21 8.05 -7.13
C ALA A 243 0.84 8.08 -5.65
N GLY A 244 1.51 7.25 -4.85
CA GLY A 244 1.38 7.22 -3.40
C GLY A 244 2.74 7.24 -2.73
N GLY A 245 2.80 7.60 -1.45
CA GLY A 245 4.08 7.66 -0.76
C GLY A 245 4.13 8.51 0.50
N SER A 246 5.36 8.74 0.94
CA SER A 246 5.70 9.73 1.95
C SER A 246 5.30 11.11 1.43
N HIS A 247 4.39 11.78 2.15
CA HIS A 247 3.80 13.05 1.70
C HIS A 247 4.84 14.20 1.66
N SER A 248 6.00 14.00 2.28
CA SER A 248 7.17 14.87 2.16
C SER A 248 7.70 14.99 0.73
N LEU A 249 7.39 14.04 -0.15
CA LEU A 249 7.80 14.01 -1.56
C LEU A 249 6.71 14.56 -2.51
N GLN A 250 5.52 14.90 -2.01
CA GLN A 250 4.36 15.22 -2.85
C GLN A 250 4.61 16.43 -3.76
N ALA A 251 5.22 17.50 -3.24
CA ALA A 251 5.52 18.69 -4.02
C ALA A 251 6.41 18.35 -5.23
N MET A 252 7.50 17.61 -4.99
CA MET A 252 8.43 17.19 -6.04
C MET A 252 7.77 16.31 -7.09
N VAL A 253 6.96 15.32 -6.67
CA VAL A 253 6.23 14.45 -7.59
C VAL A 253 5.22 15.25 -8.41
N GLY A 254 4.49 16.17 -7.78
CA GLY A 254 3.53 17.05 -8.47
C GLY A 254 4.22 17.93 -9.52
N GLU A 255 5.41 18.45 -9.23
CA GLU A 255 6.19 19.20 -10.21
C GLU A 255 6.67 18.33 -11.36
N VAL A 256 7.21 17.12 -11.09
CA VAL A 256 7.59 16.17 -12.16
C VAL A 256 6.38 15.82 -13.03
N ALA A 257 5.24 15.54 -12.40
CA ALA A 257 3.99 15.25 -13.09
C ALA A 257 3.49 16.42 -13.96
N GLY A 258 3.82 17.66 -13.61
CA GLY A 258 3.55 18.85 -14.43
C GLY A 258 4.42 18.93 -15.69
N THR A 259 5.54 18.21 -15.74
CA THR A 259 6.50 18.26 -16.87
C THR A 259 6.42 17.09 -17.84
N VAL A 260 5.93 15.93 -17.40
CA VAL A 260 5.79 14.74 -18.24
C VAL A 260 4.48 14.83 -19.01
N LYS A 261 4.54 14.58 -20.32
CA LYS A 261 3.37 14.59 -21.20
C LYS A 261 2.65 13.25 -21.14
N ASP A 262 1.33 13.33 -21.04
CA ASP A 262 0.48 12.18 -21.24
C ASP A 262 0.48 11.77 -22.72
N PRO A 263 0.73 10.50 -23.06
CA PRO A 263 0.94 10.08 -24.44
C PRO A 263 -0.31 10.12 -25.32
N GLN A 264 -1.52 10.15 -24.76
CA GLN A 264 -2.75 10.16 -25.56
C GLN A 264 -3.41 11.53 -25.67
N ARG A 265 -3.20 12.41 -24.69
CA ARG A 265 -3.85 13.72 -24.61
C ARG A 265 -2.89 14.89 -24.86
N GLY A 266 -1.57 14.69 -24.79
CA GLY A 266 -0.57 15.74 -25.02
C GLY A 266 -0.50 16.85 -23.95
N VAL A 267 -1.35 16.76 -22.92
CA VAL A 267 -1.30 17.59 -21.71
C VAL A 267 -0.31 17.02 -20.70
N SER A 268 -0.06 17.71 -19.58
CA SER A 268 0.76 17.12 -18.51
C SER A 268 0.03 15.96 -17.82
N ILE A 269 0.76 14.96 -17.31
CA ILE A 269 0.14 13.85 -16.57
C ILE A 269 -0.51 14.33 -15.26
N LYS A 270 -0.03 15.44 -14.68
CA LYS A 270 -0.69 16.13 -13.56
C LYS A 270 -2.06 16.66 -13.97
N GLU A 271 -2.13 17.44 -15.06
CA GLU A 271 -3.37 18.01 -15.57
C GLU A 271 -4.39 16.91 -15.91
N ARG A 272 -3.94 15.82 -16.55
CA ARG A 272 -4.81 14.68 -16.84
C ARG A 272 -5.35 14.01 -15.57
N ARG A 273 -4.52 13.86 -14.53
CA ARG A 273 -4.95 13.32 -13.23
C ARG A 273 -5.93 14.26 -12.52
N SER A 274 -5.66 15.57 -12.50
CA SER A 274 -6.56 16.57 -11.93
C SER A 274 -7.93 16.57 -12.60
N ALA A 275 -7.96 16.46 -13.94
CA ALA A 275 -9.21 16.40 -14.70
C ALA A 275 -10.06 15.17 -14.33
N VAL A 276 -9.47 13.97 -14.24
CA VAL A 276 -10.25 12.78 -13.85
C VAL A 276 -10.68 12.82 -12.39
N ASN A 277 -9.89 13.42 -11.51
CA ASN A 277 -10.27 13.60 -10.11
C ASN A 277 -11.53 14.47 -10.00
N LEU A 278 -11.58 15.61 -10.71
CA LEU A 278 -12.76 16.48 -10.74
C LEU A 278 -14.01 15.78 -11.29
N VAL A 279 -13.87 15.02 -12.39
CA VAL A 279 -14.98 14.23 -12.95
C VAL A 279 -15.52 13.22 -11.94
N ASN A 280 -14.65 12.65 -11.11
CA ASN A 280 -15.02 11.69 -10.07
C ASN A 280 -15.49 12.35 -8.76
N GLY A 281 -15.67 13.68 -8.72
CA GLY A 281 -16.10 14.43 -7.52
C GLY A 281 -14.99 14.66 -6.49
N GLY A 282 -13.73 14.45 -6.86
CA GLY A 282 -12.55 14.76 -6.07
C GLY A 282 -12.08 16.21 -6.22
N LYS A 283 -10.92 16.51 -5.63
CA LYS A 283 -10.27 17.83 -5.73
C LYS A 283 -9.39 17.92 -6.97
N GLU A 284 -9.18 19.15 -7.45
CA GLU A 284 -8.27 19.44 -8.56
C GLU A 284 -6.80 19.16 -8.19
N ASP A 285 -6.44 19.35 -6.92
CA ASP A 285 -5.06 19.24 -6.46
C ASP A 285 -4.46 17.85 -6.71
N PHE A 286 -3.19 17.83 -7.10
CA PHE A 286 -2.39 16.61 -7.13
C PHE A 286 -2.01 16.23 -5.71
N SER A 287 -2.36 15.03 -5.30
CA SER A 287 -1.99 14.47 -4.01
C SER A 287 -1.43 13.05 -4.16
N LEU A 288 -0.51 12.71 -3.26
CA LEU A 288 -0.12 11.32 -3.06
C LEU A 288 -1.19 10.61 -2.22
N TYR A 289 -1.50 9.35 -2.55
CA TYR A 289 -2.23 8.51 -1.61
C TYR A 289 -1.28 7.92 -0.55
N ALA A 290 -1.81 7.62 0.64
CA ALA A 290 -1.03 6.97 1.69
C ALA A 290 -0.74 5.50 1.35
N LEU A 291 0.50 5.06 1.59
CA LEU A 291 0.90 3.67 1.33
C LEU A 291 0.42 2.74 2.44
N GLY A 292 -0.35 1.72 2.03
CA GLY A 292 -0.65 0.54 2.84
C GLY A 292 0.45 -0.50 2.63
N SER A 293 0.10 -1.74 2.26
CA SER A 293 1.10 -2.72 1.80
C SER A 293 0.77 -3.14 0.36
N GLY A 294 1.22 -4.32 -0.07
CA GLY A 294 0.91 -4.87 -1.39
C GLY A 294 1.92 -4.54 -2.48
N SER A 295 3.13 -4.11 -2.12
CA SER A 295 4.32 -4.14 -2.98
C SER A 295 5.58 -3.86 -2.14
N ASP A 296 6.76 -3.88 -2.77
CA ASP A 296 8.08 -3.86 -2.14
C ASP A 296 8.44 -2.57 -1.40
N TYR A 297 7.64 -1.50 -1.50
CA TYR A 297 7.84 -0.30 -0.66
C TYR A 297 7.59 -0.56 0.83
N THR A 298 6.83 -1.63 1.15
CA THR A 298 6.39 -1.97 2.50
C THR A 298 7.54 -1.99 3.52
N PRO A 299 8.61 -2.78 3.35
CA PRO A 299 9.72 -2.82 4.31
C PRO A 299 10.50 -1.50 4.41
N PHE A 300 10.59 -0.71 3.33
CA PHE A 300 11.28 0.57 3.35
C PHE A 300 10.55 1.60 4.22
N ILE A 301 9.27 1.88 3.92
CA ILE A 301 8.54 2.93 4.62
C ILE A 301 8.07 2.48 6.00
N GLN A 302 7.51 1.28 6.12
CA GLN A 302 6.83 0.89 7.35
C GLN A 302 7.72 0.23 8.39
N HIS A 303 8.82 -0.38 7.98
CA HIS A 303 9.73 -1.08 8.89
C HIS A 303 11.05 -0.33 9.10
N ALA A 304 11.66 0.18 8.02
CA ALA A 304 12.92 0.93 8.09
C ALA A 304 12.72 2.44 8.34
N GLY A 305 11.55 3.01 8.01
CA GLY A 305 11.31 4.44 8.11
C GLY A 305 12.07 5.23 7.05
N ILE A 306 12.12 4.71 5.82
CA ILE A 306 12.73 5.35 4.66
C ILE A 306 11.61 5.94 3.81
N ALA A 307 11.76 7.20 3.38
CA ALA A 307 10.78 7.84 2.52
C ALA A 307 10.58 7.02 1.23
N ALA A 308 9.33 6.72 0.88
CA ALA A 308 9.04 5.85 -0.24
C ALA A 308 7.95 6.40 -1.16
N LEU A 309 7.98 5.97 -2.42
CA LEU A 309 6.97 6.22 -3.43
C LEU A 309 6.51 4.89 -4.04
N ASN A 310 5.25 4.84 -4.44
CA ASN A 310 4.72 3.85 -5.37
C ASN A 310 4.05 4.58 -6.53
N ILE A 311 4.52 4.35 -7.75
CA ILE A 311 4.02 5.06 -8.94
C ILE A 311 3.65 4.06 -10.04
N GLY A 312 2.71 4.44 -10.90
CA GLY A 312 2.29 3.64 -12.04
C GLY A 312 1.17 4.34 -12.81
N PHE A 313 0.89 3.90 -14.02
CA PHE A 313 -0.25 4.37 -14.80
C PHE A 313 -1.34 3.30 -14.86
N GLY A 314 -2.60 3.74 -14.93
CA GLY A 314 -3.74 2.84 -15.07
C GLY A 314 -5.09 3.56 -15.05
N GLY A 315 -6.17 2.78 -14.95
CA GLY A 315 -7.55 3.29 -14.88
C GLY A 315 -8.27 3.32 -16.24
N GLU A 316 -7.56 3.05 -17.34
CA GLU A 316 -8.15 2.87 -18.68
C GLU A 316 -7.71 1.54 -19.33
N ASN A 317 -7.31 0.59 -18.48
CA ASN A 317 -6.72 -0.70 -18.82
C ASN A 317 -7.41 -1.85 -18.06
N ALA A 318 -8.72 -1.72 -17.80
CA ALA A 318 -9.50 -2.71 -17.06
C ALA A 318 -9.40 -4.11 -17.69
N GLY A 319 -9.41 -5.14 -16.85
CA GLY A 319 -9.36 -6.54 -17.24
C GLY A 319 -9.49 -7.46 -16.03
N GLY A 320 -9.39 -8.77 -16.27
CA GLY A 320 -9.51 -9.81 -15.23
C GLY A 320 -8.41 -10.87 -15.32
N GLU A 321 -7.24 -10.48 -15.81
CA GLU A 321 -6.08 -11.36 -15.99
C GLU A 321 -5.23 -11.54 -14.72
N TYR A 322 -5.39 -10.66 -13.74
CA TYR A 322 -4.59 -10.59 -12.51
C TYR A 322 -4.34 -11.97 -11.87
N HIS A 323 -3.06 -12.33 -11.72
CA HIS A 323 -2.56 -13.60 -11.17
C HIS A 323 -3.14 -14.88 -11.82
N THR A 324 -3.65 -14.77 -13.04
CA THR A 324 -4.11 -15.92 -13.82
C THR A 324 -3.07 -16.34 -14.85
N ILE A 325 -3.28 -17.49 -15.48
CA ILE A 325 -2.48 -17.92 -16.62
C ILE A 325 -2.65 -17.01 -17.85
N TYR A 326 -3.63 -16.10 -17.83
CA TYR A 326 -3.98 -15.21 -18.94
C TYR A 326 -3.30 -13.84 -18.87
N ASP A 327 -2.58 -13.53 -17.77
CA ASP A 327 -1.72 -12.34 -17.71
C ASP A 327 -0.48 -12.55 -18.59
N THR A 328 -0.68 -12.38 -19.89
CA THR A 328 0.23 -12.76 -20.96
C THR A 328 0.52 -11.57 -21.87
N TYR A 329 1.65 -11.61 -22.57
CA TYR A 329 2.01 -10.55 -23.51
C TYR A 329 0.89 -10.23 -24.54
N PRO A 330 0.21 -11.22 -25.17
CA PRO A 330 -0.91 -10.92 -26.06
C PRO A 330 -2.10 -10.24 -25.37
N HIS A 331 -2.38 -10.55 -24.10
CA HIS A 331 -3.40 -9.83 -23.32
C HIS A 331 -2.97 -8.38 -23.09
N TYR A 332 -1.76 -8.19 -22.56
CA TYR A 332 -1.20 -6.88 -22.26
C TYR A 332 -1.20 -5.96 -23.49
N LYS A 333 -0.68 -6.45 -24.61
CA LYS A 333 -0.61 -5.71 -25.88
C LYS A 333 -1.98 -5.38 -26.47
N ARG A 334 -3.04 -6.13 -26.15
CA ARG A 334 -4.38 -5.84 -26.70
C ARG A 334 -5.18 -4.93 -25.81
N PHE A 335 -5.00 -5.03 -24.50
CA PHE A 335 -5.96 -4.48 -23.54
C PHE A 335 -5.35 -3.59 -22.46
N LYS A 336 -4.04 -3.69 -22.20
CA LYS A 336 -3.39 -2.94 -21.12
C LYS A 336 -2.71 -1.68 -21.59
N ASP A 337 -1.76 -1.81 -22.50
CA ASP A 337 -1.06 -0.68 -23.12
C ASP A 337 -0.64 -1.04 -24.56
N PRO A 338 -1.55 -0.95 -25.54
CA PRO A 338 -1.30 -1.51 -26.88
C PRO A 338 -0.10 -0.96 -27.63
N GLU A 339 0.22 0.31 -27.40
CA GLU A 339 1.33 1.02 -28.02
C GLU A 339 2.57 1.09 -27.12
N PHE A 340 2.53 0.49 -25.93
CA PHE A 340 3.58 0.58 -24.90
C PHE A 340 3.93 2.02 -24.48
N ALA A 341 3.07 2.99 -24.82
CA ALA A 341 3.35 4.41 -24.65
C ALA A 341 3.34 4.82 -23.17
N TYR A 342 2.57 4.11 -22.33
CA TYR A 342 2.57 4.32 -20.89
C TYR A 342 3.76 3.66 -20.19
N GLY A 343 4.36 2.62 -20.76
CA GLY A 343 5.68 2.15 -20.35
C GLY A 343 6.74 3.25 -20.47
N VAL A 344 6.74 3.98 -21.60
CA VAL A 344 7.62 5.13 -21.81
C VAL A 344 7.27 6.31 -20.90
N ALA A 345 5.98 6.58 -20.67
CA ALA A 345 5.55 7.60 -19.72
C ALA A 345 6.04 7.29 -18.30
N LEU A 346 5.93 6.04 -17.85
CA LEU A 346 6.42 5.59 -16.55
C LEU A 346 7.93 5.74 -16.42
N ALA A 347 8.71 5.29 -17.41
CA ALA A 347 10.17 5.45 -17.40
C ALA A 347 10.58 6.93 -17.33
N ASN A 348 9.87 7.83 -18.03
CA ASN A 348 10.11 9.26 -17.95
C ASN A 348 9.73 9.86 -16.60
N THR A 349 8.60 9.47 -16.02
CA THR A 349 8.17 9.94 -14.69
C THR A 349 9.13 9.47 -13.61
N ALA A 350 9.38 8.16 -13.53
CA ALA A 350 10.26 7.56 -12.55
C ALA A 350 11.71 8.07 -12.71
N GLY A 351 12.24 8.10 -13.93
CA GLY A 351 13.58 8.61 -14.22
C GLY A 351 13.78 10.07 -13.82
N ARG A 352 12.78 10.93 -14.03
CA ARG A 352 12.84 12.34 -13.56
C ARG A 352 12.81 12.44 -12.05
N ILE A 353 12.00 11.63 -11.36
CA ILE A 353 11.99 11.56 -9.88
C ILE A 353 13.38 11.09 -9.39
N SER A 354 13.89 9.98 -9.92
CA SER A 354 15.20 9.41 -9.58
C SER A 354 16.32 10.43 -9.79
N LEU A 355 16.42 11.04 -10.97
CA LEU A 355 17.46 12.01 -11.30
C LEU A 355 17.33 13.32 -10.53
N ARG A 356 16.11 13.75 -10.21
CA ARG A 356 15.88 14.95 -9.40
C ARG A 356 16.38 14.75 -7.98
N LEU A 357 16.02 13.64 -7.34
CA LEU A 357 16.58 13.27 -6.03
C LEU A 357 18.11 13.10 -6.11
N ALA A 358 18.61 12.45 -7.17
CA ALA A 358 20.03 12.13 -7.26
C ALA A 358 20.94 13.35 -7.53
N ASN A 359 20.39 14.44 -8.08
CA ASN A 359 21.17 15.64 -8.44
C ASN A 359 20.85 16.88 -7.59
N ALA A 360 19.85 16.83 -6.70
CA ALA A 360 19.45 18.00 -5.92
C ALA A 360 20.55 18.48 -4.96
N ASP A 361 20.82 19.79 -4.94
CA ASP A 361 21.75 20.36 -3.96
C ASP A 361 21.18 20.31 -2.53
N ILE A 362 19.88 20.57 -2.40
CA ILE A 362 19.07 20.29 -1.22
C ILE A 362 17.98 19.30 -1.62
N LEU A 363 17.83 18.22 -0.86
CA LEU A 363 16.81 17.22 -1.12
C LEU A 363 15.41 17.85 -1.12
N PRO A 364 14.56 17.56 -2.12
CA PRO A 364 13.28 18.24 -2.34
C PRO A 364 12.17 17.67 -1.43
N PHE A 365 12.44 17.62 -0.13
CA PHE A 365 11.51 17.20 0.91
C PHE A 365 10.78 18.44 1.43
N GLU A 366 9.45 18.43 1.42
CA GLU A 366 8.60 19.57 1.74
C GLU A 366 7.54 19.15 2.77
N PHE A 367 7.38 19.93 3.85
CA PHE A 367 6.57 19.50 4.99
C PHE A 367 5.22 20.22 5.15
N LYS A 368 4.94 21.32 4.43
CA LYS A 368 3.63 21.99 4.47
C LYS A 368 2.53 21.09 3.93
N GLN A 369 2.75 20.45 2.78
CA GLN A 369 1.77 19.53 2.20
C GLN A 369 1.62 18.25 3.05
N TRP A 370 2.73 17.75 3.60
CA TRP A 370 2.71 16.68 4.58
C TRP A 370 1.86 17.04 5.79
N HIS A 371 2.06 18.23 6.38
CA HIS A 371 1.31 18.69 7.55
C HIS A 371 -0.18 18.82 7.26
N SER A 372 -0.53 19.42 6.12
CA SER A 372 -1.92 19.56 5.70
C SER A 372 -2.61 18.20 5.56
N THR A 373 -1.92 17.22 4.98
CA THR A 373 -2.48 15.88 4.76
C THR A 373 -2.64 15.10 6.07
N VAL A 374 -1.61 15.10 6.92
CA VAL A 374 -1.68 14.44 8.24
C VAL A 374 -2.73 15.08 9.14
N SER A 375 -2.94 16.40 9.04
CA SER A 375 -4.01 17.10 9.74
C SER A 375 -5.40 16.59 9.30
N THR A 376 -5.61 16.35 8.00
CA THR A 376 -6.86 15.74 7.51
C THR A 376 -7.08 14.35 8.10
N TYR A 377 -6.04 13.51 8.21
CA TYR A 377 -6.18 12.20 8.85
C TYR A 377 -6.55 12.30 10.33
N LEU A 378 -5.98 13.26 11.05
CA LEU A 378 -6.32 13.51 12.45
C LEU A 378 -7.79 13.93 12.59
N GLU A 379 -8.25 14.86 11.74
CA GLU A 379 -9.65 15.30 11.70
C GLU A 379 -10.60 14.13 11.42
N GLU A 380 -10.29 13.26 10.45
CA GLU A 380 -11.08 12.06 10.15
C GLU A 380 -11.18 11.11 11.35
N VAL A 381 -10.06 10.85 12.04
CA VAL A 381 -10.04 9.99 13.24
C VAL A 381 -10.90 10.59 14.36
N MET A 382 -10.77 11.89 14.61
CA MET A 382 -11.60 12.59 15.61
C MET A 382 -13.09 12.57 15.23
N ASN A 383 -13.40 12.78 13.96
CA ASN A 383 -14.77 12.74 13.43
C ASN A 383 -15.38 11.33 13.50
N THR A 384 -14.56 10.28 13.42
CA THR A 384 -14.99 8.88 13.56
C THR A 384 -15.61 8.65 14.93
N CYS A 385 -14.95 9.07 16.02
CA CYS A 385 -15.51 8.99 17.38
C CYS A 385 -16.84 9.74 17.51
N GLY A 386 -16.92 10.96 16.94
CA GLY A 386 -18.15 11.75 16.91
C GLY A 386 -19.29 11.05 16.16
N THR A 387 -18.99 10.44 15.02
CA THR A 387 -19.95 9.70 14.18
C THR A 387 -20.43 8.43 14.90
N MET A 388 -19.52 7.68 15.52
CA MET A 388 -19.86 6.48 16.30
C MET A 388 -20.80 6.81 17.47
N ARG A 389 -20.53 7.89 18.22
CA ARG A 389 -21.43 8.37 19.29
C ARG A 389 -22.84 8.63 18.79
N LYS A 390 -22.97 9.44 17.72
CA LYS A 390 -24.28 9.75 17.11
C LYS A 390 -25.01 8.49 16.65
N ALA A 391 -24.29 7.53 16.05
CA ALA A 391 -24.86 6.26 15.62
C ALA A 391 -25.35 5.40 16.79
N VAL A 392 -24.58 5.31 17.88
CA VAL A 392 -24.97 4.58 19.10
C VAL A 392 -26.18 5.24 19.76
N GLN A 393 -26.18 6.56 19.92
CA GLN A 393 -27.31 7.30 20.49
C GLN A 393 -28.60 7.07 19.68
N LYS A 394 -28.51 7.15 18.33
CA LYS A 394 -29.63 6.86 17.44
C LYS A 394 -30.12 5.43 17.58
N HIS A 395 -29.20 4.45 17.55
CA HIS A 395 -29.53 3.03 17.72
C HIS A 395 -30.23 2.77 19.06
N ASN A 396 -29.67 3.25 20.17
CA ASN A 396 -30.22 3.05 21.51
C ASN A 396 -31.59 3.73 21.66
N SER A 397 -31.78 4.92 21.09
CA SER A 397 -33.10 5.57 21.05
C SER A 397 -34.13 4.77 20.26
N MET A 398 -33.73 4.11 19.16
CA MET A 398 -34.61 3.23 18.39
C MET A 398 -34.96 1.95 19.15
N VAL A 399 -34.01 1.40 19.94
CA VAL A 399 -34.28 0.29 20.86
C VAL A 399 -35.28 0.70 21.93
N ASP A 400 -35.08 1.85 22.59
CA ASP A 400 -35.97 2.36 23.65
C ASP A 400 -37.39 2.63 23.15
N LYS A 401 -37.52 3.13 21.92
CA LYS A 401 -38.81 3.42 21.28
C LYS A 401 -39.43 2.20 20.58
N ASN A 402 -38.87 1.01 20.77
CA ASN A 402 -39.30 -0.24 20.14
C ASN A 402 -39.39 -0.22 18.60
N ILE A 403 -38.64 0.66 17.93
CA ILE A 403 -38.77 0.92 16.48
C ILE A 403 -38.41 -0.33 15.66
N PHE A 404 -37.39 -1.08 16.06
CA PHE A 404 -36.97 -2.27 15.32
C PHE A 404 -38.03 -3.38 15.33
N GLU A 405 -38.73 -3.54 16.45
CA GLU A 405 -39.80 -4.54 16.57
C GLU A 405 -41.04 -4.10 15.78
N LEU A 406 -41.41 -2.81 15.84
CA LEU A 406 -42.50 -2.24 15.04
C LEU A 406 -42.24 -2.33 13.53
N ALA A 407 -40.97 -2.22 13.11
CA ALA A 407 -40.57 -2.33 11.71
C ALA A 407 -40.32 -3.79 11.25
N ALA A 408 -40.29 -4.75 12.17
CA ALA A 408 -40.04 -6.14 11.83
C ALA A 408 -41.28 -6.78 11.19
N ASP A 409 -41.06 -7.67 10.22
CA ASP A 409 -42.12 -8.51 9.66
C ASP A 409 -42.48 -9.60 10.69
N PRO A 410 -43.71 -9.62 11.25
CA PRO A 410 -44.10 -10.58 12.28
C PRO A 410 -44.12 -12.02 11.78
N ARG A 411 -44.05 -12.26 10.46
CA ARG A 411 -43.98 -13.61 9.87
C ARG A 411 -42.56 -14.13 9.72
N LYS A 412 -41.54 -13.34 10.07
CA LYS A 412 -40.13 -13.72 9.95
C LYS A 412 -39.46 -13.80 11.32
N PRO A 413 -38.44 -14.67 11.48
CA PRO A 413 -37.62 -14.67 12.69
C PRO A 413 -37.02 -13.28 12.95
N PHE A 414 -37.32 -12.70 14.11
CA PHE A 414 -36.78 -11.41 14.53
C PHE A 414 -35.97 -11.58 15.80
N LYS A 415 -34.70 -11.20 15.74
CA LYS A 415 -33.84 -11.09 16.92
C LYS A 415 -33.86 -9.65 17.38
N LYS A 416 -34.48 -9.39 18.54
CA LYS A 416 -34.57 -8.04 19.11
C LYS A 416 -33.17 -7.43 19.30
N PRO A 417 -32.88 -6.27 18.67
CA PRO A 417 -31.60 -5.60 18.88
C PRO A 417 -31.45 -5.15 20.33
N VAL A 418 -30.26 -5.36 20.88
CA VAL A 418 -29.88 -4.85 22.21
C VAL A 418 -29.27 -3.45 22.09
N LYS A 419 -29.27 -2.71 23.21
CA LYS A 419 -28.52 -1.45 23.30
C LYS A 419 -27.03 -1.71 23.09
N LYS A 420 -26.37 -0.74 22.44
CA LYS A 420 -24.92 -0.70 22.26
C LYS A 420 -24.31 0.13 23.37
N ASP A 421 -23.11 -0.25 23.81
CA ASP A 421 -22.35 0.52 24.80
C ASP A 421 -22.07 1.94 24.29
N GLU A 422 -22.08 2.89 25.23
CA GLU A 422 -21.72 4.27 24.95
C GLU A 422 -20.27 4.39 24.50
N ILE A 423 -20.00 5.37 23.63
CA ILE A 423 -18.67 5.63 23.11
C ILE A 423 -18.05 6.76 23.95
N PRO A 424 -16.92 6.52 24.66
CA PRO A 424 -16.33 7.51 25.54
C PRO A 424 -15.71 8.69 24.77
N TYR A 425 -15.40 9.77 25.50
CA TYR A 425 -14.58 10.86 24.99
C TYR A 425 -13.10 10.49 25.16
N LEU A 426 -12.34 10.56 24.06
CA LEU A 426 -10.88 10.42 24.08
C LEU A 426 -10.23 11.81 24.13
N ASP A 427 -9.11 11.95 24.81
CA ASP A 427 -8.35 13.18 24.86
C ASP A 427 -7.36 13.27 23.70
N PHE A 428 -7.71 14.04 22.66
CA PHE A 428 -6.86 14.33 21.50
C PHE A 428 -5.98 15.58 21.68
N THR A 429 -6.10 16.29 22.80
CA THR A 429 -5.38 17.55 23.06
C THR A 429 -3.87 17.42 22.85
N PRO A 430 -3.20 16.33 23.28
CA PRO A 430 -1.77 16.16 23.03
C PRO A 430 -1.38 16.14 21.53
N LEU A 431 -2.21 15.49 20.69
CA LEU A 431 -1.98 15.44 19.24
C LEU A 431 -2.23 16.78 18.58
N GLN A 432 -3.32 17.46 18.96
CA GLN A 432 -3.66 18.78 18.45
C GLN A 432 -2.56 19.79 18.75
N ASN A 433 -2.04 19.78 19.99
CA ASN A 433 -0.93 20.65 20.39
C ASN A 433 0.36 20.33 19.64
N ALA A 434 0.69 19.04 19.45
CA ALA A 434 1.87 18.63 18.68
C ALA A 434 1.77 19.10 17.21
N MET A 435 0.63 18.88 16.56
CA MET A 435 0.40 19.33 15.17
C MET A 435 0.40 20.85 15.04
N ALA A 436 -0.12 21.59 16.01
CA ALA A 436 -0.08 23.05 16.02
C ALA A 436 1.35 23.59 16.15
N SER A 437 2.15 23.04 17.07
CA SER A 437 3.56 23.42 17.23
C SER A 437 4.38 23.10 15.97
N LEU A 438 4.16 21.90 15.41
CA LEU A 438 4.82 21.45 14.19
C LEU A 438 4.53 22.36 12.99
N LYS A 439 3.30 22.88 12.87
CA LYS A 439 2.94 23.85 11.83
C LYS A 439 3.85 25.08 11.83
N SER A 440 4.14 25.62 13.01
CA SER A 440 5.01 26.79 13.18
C SER A 440 6.45 26.48 12.77
N SER A 441 7.01 25.37 13.24
CA SER A 441 8.38 24.96 12.89
C SER A 441 8.54 24.70 11.39
N ILE A 442 7.54 24.07 10.75
CA ILE A 442 7.52 23.86 9.30
C ILE A 442 7.47 25.19 8.54
N ALA A 443 6.70 26.17 9.03
CA ALA A 443 6.64 27.50 8.42
C ALA A 443 8.01 28.19 8.47
N THR A 444 8.71 28.11 9.60
CA THR A 444 10.09 28.62 9.75
C THR A 444 11.05 27.93 8.79
N PHE A 445 11.08 26.59 8.77
CA PHE A 445 11.92 25.82 7.85
C PHE A 445 11.68 26.19 6.38
N SER A 446 10.42 26.37 6.01
CA SER A 446 10.05 26.67 4.62
C SER A 446 10.39 28.09 4.16
N GLN A 447 10.80 28.97 5.07
CA GLN A 447 11.25 30.34 4.75
C GLN A 447 12.77 30.43 4.61
N MET A 448 13.49 29.33 4.83
CA MET A 448 14.95 29.29 4.73
C MET A 448 15.43 29.62 3.31
N ASP A 449 16.37 30.57 3.24
CA ASP A 449 17.03 30.97 2.01
C ASP A 449 18.20 30.02 1.70
N ILE A 450 17.86 28.90 1.07
CA ILE A 450 18.82 27.81 0.79
C ILE A 450 20.04 28.25 -0.03
N GLU A 451 19.95 29.35 -0.77
CA GLU A 451 21.05 29.87 -1.60
C GLU A 451 22.19 30.42 -0.75
N LYS A 452 21.88 30.97 0.43
CA LYS A 452 22.87 31.55 1.36
C LYS A 452 23.65 30.50 2.15
N LEU A 453 23.21 29.24 2.13
CA LEU A 453 23.87 28.16 2.84
C LEU A 453 25.19 27.75 2.17
N SER A 454 26.23 27.56 2.97
CA SER A 454 27.47 26.92 2.57
C SER A 454 27.26 25.46 2.18
N VAL A 455 28.21 24.89 1.43
CA VAL A 455 28.16 23.46 1.03
C VAL A 455 28.08 22.54 2.24
N SER A 456 28.77 22.87 3.34
CA SER A 456 28.74 22.08 4.58
C SER A 456 27.35 22.07 5.23
N GLU A 457 26.71 23.23 5.32
CA GLU A 457 25.36 23.37 5.88
C GLU A 457 24.33 22.62 5.03
N ARG A 458 24.41 22.75 3.69
CA ARG A 458 23.54 22.00 2.77
C ARG A 458 23.69 20.50 2.94
N ASN A 459 24.92 20.01 3.09
CA ASN A 459 25.20 18.59 3.32
C ASN A 459 24.65 18.10 4.67
N SER A 460 24.74 18.93 5.71
CA SER A 460 24.17 18.61 7.02
C SER A 460 22.64 18.55 6.99
N ILE A 461 22.01 19.52 6.33
CA ILE A 461 20.55 19.54 6.12
C ILE A 461 20.10 18.31 5.35
N ASN A 462 20.78 17.94 4.25
CA ASN A 462 20.45 16.73 3.49
C ASN A 462 20.45 15.47 4.36
N LYS A 463 21.47 15.29 5.21
CA LYS A 463 21.52 14.15 6.15
C LYS A 463 20.33 14.13 7.11
N LYS A 464 19.88 15.30 7.59
CA LYS A 464 18.70 15.41 8.45
C LYS A 464 17.40 15.16 7.67
N LEU A 465 17.28 15.65 6.44
CA LEU A 465 16.11 15.40 5.58
C LEU A 465 15.91 13.90 5.30
N MET A 466 17.00 13.17 5.01
CA MET A 466 16.97 11.71 4.84
C MET A 466 16.42 10.97 6.06
N ARG A 467 16.64 11.51 7.27
CA ARG A 467 16.17 10.93 8.53
C ARG A 467 14.75 11.34 8.92
N ALA A 468 14.13 12.27 8.21
CA ALA A 468 12.83 12.82 8.60
C ALA A 468 11.75 11.73 8.71
N GLU A 469 11.68 10.81 7.74
CA GLU A 469 10.71 9.72 7.76
C GLU A 469 10.97 8.73 8.91
N HIS A 470 12.25 8.50 9.25
CA HIS A 470 12.63 7.57 10.31
C HIS A 470 12.13 8.01 11.69
N VAL A 471 12.08 9.33 11.93
CA VAL A 471 11.55 9.89 13.19
C VAL A 471 10.05 9.62 13.37
N LEU A 472 9.34 9.25 12.30
CA LEU A 472 7.92 8.86 12.34
C LEU A 472 7.71 7.38 12.72
N THR A 473 8.77 6.67 13.12
CA THR A 473 8.71 5.27 13.52
C THR A 473 8.81 5.09 15.04
N SER A 474 8.25 4.00 15.56
CA SER A 474 8.37 3.59 16.97
C SER A 474 9.05 2.23 17.07
N GLU A 475 10.08 2.10 17.91
CA GLU A 475 10.78 0.83 18.17
C GLU A 475 9.84 -0.28 18.65
N SER A 476 8.80 0.05 19.43
CA SER A 476 7.80 -0.95 19.86
C SER A 476 6.90 -1.43 18.72
N GLY A 477 6.81 -0.67 17.63
CA GLY A 477 5.87 -0.89 16.54
C GLY A 477 4.41 -0.70 16.92
N LEU A 478 3.54 -1.14 16.02
CA LEU A 478 2.08 -1.06 16.19
C LEU A 478 1.56 -2.24 17.05
N PRO A 479 0.46 -2.05 17.80
CA PRO A 479 -0.16 -3.13 18.57
C PRO A 479 -0.48 -4.35 17.70
N ARG A 480 -0.25 -5.56 18.24
CA ARG A 480 -0.41 -6.87 17.59
C ARG A 480 0.53 -7.16 16.42
N ARG A 481 1.24 -6.17 15.89
CA ARG A 481 2.06 -6.27 14.67
C ARG A 481 3.28 -5.38 14.75
N GLY A 482 4.12 -5.69 15.74
CA GLY A 482 5.29 -4.88 16.10
C GLY A 482 6.36 -4.77 15.01
N TRP A 483 6.28 -5.55 13.92
CA TRP A 483 7.13 -5.39 12.76
C TRP A 483 6.86 -4.08 12.02
N TYR A 484 5.60 -3.64 11.94
CA TYR A 484 5.22 -2.34 11.39
C TYR A 484 5.56 -1.25 12.43
N LYS A 485 6.53 -0.40 12.11
CA LYS A 485 7.08 0.64 13.01
C LYS A 485 6.49 2.02 12.77
N HIS A 486 6.05 2.32 11.55
CA HIS A 486 5.63 3.66 11.15
C HIS A 486 4.29 4.08 11.78
N GLN A 487 4.24 5.28 12.38
CA GLN A 487 3.09 5.75 13.16
C GLN A 487 2.02 6.50 12.33
N ILE A 488 2.36 6.92 11.11
CA ILE A 488 1.40 7.61 10.21
C ILE A 488 0.74 6.66 9.20
N TYR A 489 1.46 5.67 8.66
CA TYR A 489 1.01 4.81 7.56
C TYR A 489 1.29 3.35 7.90
N ALA A 490 0.31 2.47 7.73
CA ALA A 490 0.49 1.02 7.74
C ALA A 490 -0.64 0.35 6.93
N PRO A 491 -0.50 -0.89 6.44
CA PRO A 491 -1.67 -1.69 6.05
C PRO A 491 -2.66 -1.78 7.21
N GLY A 492 -3.93 -2.12 6.98
CA GLY A 492 -4.85 -2.40 8.07
C GLY A 492 -4.81 -3.86 8.51
N PHE A 493 -4.95 -4.10 9.81
CA PHE A 493 -4.85 -5.43 10.39
C PHE A 493 -5.91 -6.40 9.85
N TYR A 494 -7.10 -5.88 9.50
CA TYR A 494 -8.20 -6.64 8.90
C TYR A 494 -8.56 -6.21 7.46
N THR A 495 -8.00 -5.10 6.96
CA THR A 495 -8.24 -4.63 5.57
C THR A 495 -7.17 -5.10 4.60
N GLY A 496 -6.19 -5.89 5.05
CA GLY A 496 -5.11 -6.40 4.19
C GLY A 496 -4.21 -5.27 3.71
N TYR A 497 -3.99 -5.20 2.40
CA TYR A 497 -3.15 -4.17 1.78
C TYR A 497 -3.66 -2.74 1.94
N GLY A 498 -4.97 -2.55 2.15
CA GLY A 498 -5.57 -1.23 2.31
C GLY A 498 -4.98 -0.46 3.49
N VAL A 499 -4.57 0.77 3.26
CA VAL A 499 -3.91 1.62 4.26
C VAL A 499 -4.84 1.98 5.41
N LYS A 500 -4.27 2.03 6.63
CA LYS A 500 -4.82 2.72 7.78
C LYS A 500 -3.90 3.89 8.11
N THR A 501 -4.45 5.11 8.04
CA THR A 501 -3.75 6.32 8.46
C THR A 501 -3.89 6.51 9.95
N LEU A 502 -2.80 6.92 10.60
CA LEU A 502 -2.67 6.96 12.07
C LEU A 502 -3.08 5.61 12.70
N PRO A 503 -2.51 4.49 12.22
CA PRO A 503 -3.07 3.15 12.39
C PRO A 503 -3.29 2.76 13.85
N GLY A 504 -2.34 3.05 14.75
CA GLY A 504 -2.46 2.73 16.17
C GLY A 504 -3.71 3.35 16.81
N VAL A 505 -4.01 4.61 16.49
CA VAL A 505 -5.18 5.31 17.03
C VAL A 505 -6.46 4.87 16.31
N ARG A 506 -6.43 4.87 14.97
CA ARG A 506 -7.62 4.58 14.15
C ARG A 506 -8.13 3.17 14.39
N GLU A 507 -7.26 2.17 14.42
CA GLU A 507 -7.66 0.78 14.59
C GLU A 507 -8.17 0.50 16.01
N ALA A 508 -7.55 1.09 17.03
CA ALA A 508 -8.04 0.96 18.41
C ALA A 508 -9.47 1.53 18.57
N ILE A 509 -9.76 2.67 17.92
CA ILE A 509 -11.12 3.25 17.87
C ILE A 509 -12.09 2.33 17.12
N GLU A 510 -11.70 1.85 15.93
CA GLU A 510 -12.54 0.95 15.12
C GLU A 510 -12.85 -0.37 15.85
N GLN A 511 -11.89 -0.89 16.63
CA GLN A 511 -12.03 -2.08 17.46
C GLN A 511 -12.70 -1.81 18.81
N LYS A 512 -12.96 -0.54 19.14
CA LYS A 512 -13.52 -0.09 20.42
C LYS A 512 -12.65 -0.44 21.64
N ASP A 513 -11.34 -0.57 21.44
CA ASP A 513 -10.38 -0.64 22.54
C ASP A 513 -9.99 0.78 22.97
N TRP A 514 -10.81 1.36 23.86
CA TRP A 514 -10.66 2.75 24.28
C TRP A 514 -9.38 2.99 25.08
N LYS A 515 -8.89 1.98 25.80
CA LYS A 515 -7.65 2.06 26.56
C LYS A 515 -6.47 2.13 25.61
N GLU A 516 -6.39 1.19 24.66
CA GLU A 516 -5.37 1.21 23.61
C GLU A 516 -5.45 2.49 22.79
N ALA A 517 -6.65 2.98 22.46
CA ALA A 517 -6.82 4.23 21.71
C ALA A 517 -6.18 5.42 22.44
N GLN A 518 -6.40 5.57 23.75
CA GLN A 518 -5.80 6.64 24.53
C GLN A 518 -4.27 6.50 24.64
N GLU A 519 -3.77 5.28 24.82
CA GLU A 519 -2.32 4.99 24.84
C GLU A 519 -1.65 5.33 23.50
N GLN A 520 -2.29 4.96 22.38
CA GLN A 520 -1.79 5.23 21.03
C GLN A 520 -1.86 6.71 20.68
N ILE A 521 -2.86 7.46 21.18
CA ILE A 521 -2.90 8.92 21.06
C ILE A 521 -1.65 9.55 21.69
N MET A 522 -1.27 9.10 22.89
CA MET A 522 -0.07 9.60 23.58
C MET A 522 1.21 9.23 22.84
N LYS A 523 1.33 7.99 22.34
CA LYS A 523 2.50 7.55 21.56
C LYS A 523 2.68 8.35 20.26
N LEU A 524 1.59 8.53 19.51
CA LEU A 524 1.62 9.33 18.29
C LEU A 524 1.94 10.81 18.60
N ALA A 525 1.40 11.37 19.69
CA ALA A 525 1.72 12.73 20.10
C ALA A 525 3.20 12.92 20.42
N ASN A 526 3.83 11.95 21.09
CA ASN A 526 5.27 11.98 21.33
C ASN A 526 6.07 11.85 20.04
N THR A 527 5.67 10.95 19.13
CA THR A 527 6.29 10.81 17.79
C THR A 527 6.26 12.14 17.02
N LEU A 528 5.12 12.85 17.04
CA LEU A 528 4.98 14.15 16.38
C LEU A 528 5.77 15.27 17.07
N LYS A 529 5.97 15.19 18.39
CA LYS A 529 6.86 16.10 19.11
C LYS A 529 8.33 15.87 18.75
N ASP A 530 8.76 14.62 18.66
CA ASP A 530 10.12 14.27 18.25
C ASP A 530 10.37 14.71 16.80
N PHE A 531 9.37 14.51 15.92
CA PHE A 531 9.41 15.03 14.57
C PHE A 531 9.48 16.57 14.53
N ASN A 532 8.75 17.26 15.39
CA ASN A 532 8.84 18.71 15.51
C ASN A 532 10.23 19.18 15.94
N ILE A 533 10.85 18.52 16.93
CA ILE A 533 12.24 18.79 17.33
C ILE A 533 13.17 18.59 16.13
N HIS A 534 13.01 17.52 15.37
CA HIS A 534 13.79 17.26 14.16
C HIS A 534 13.63 18.36 13.09
N ILE A 535 12.41 18.89 12.88
CA ILE A 535 12.17 20.04 11.99
C ILE A 535 12.82 21.32 12.54
N GLN A 536 12.78 21.55 13.85
CA GLN A 536 13.45 22.71 14.46
C GLN A 536 14.97 22.65 14.28
N GLU A 537 15.57 21.47 14.41
CA GLU A 537 17.01 21.27 14.15
C GLU A 537 17.40 21.52 12.69
N LEU A 538 16.49 21.29 11.74
CA LEU A 538 16.70 21.65 10.33
C LEU A 538 16.75 23.18 10.15
N SER A 539 15.96 23.92 10.93
CA SER A 539 15.93 25.40 10.91
C SER A 539 17.06 26.06 11.71
N ALA A 540 17.56 25.41 12.77
CA ALA A 540 18.60 25.94 13.65
C ALA A 540 20.02 25.91 13.06
N MET A 541 20.18 25.47 11.80
CA MET A 541 21.46 25.53 11.07
C MET A 541 21.63 26.86 10.31
N PHE A 542 20.66 27.77 10.45
CA PHE A 542 20.78 29.21 10.28
C PHE A 542 21.06 29.86 11.64
#